data_AF-A0A8H6HKY4-F1
#
_entry.id   AF-A0A8H6HKY4-F1
#
_cell.length_a   1.000
_cell.length_b   1.000
_cell.length_c   1.000
_cell.angle_alpha   90.00
_cell.angle_beta   90.00
_cell.angle_gamma   90.00
#
_symmetry.space_group_name_H-M   'P 1'
#
loop_
_entity.id
_entity.type
_entity.pdbx_description
1 polymer ?
#
loop_
_entity_poly.entity_id
_entity_poly.type
_entity_poly.pdbx_seq_one_letter_code
_entity_poly.pdbx_strand_id
1 'polypeptide(L)'
;MKLSALAFLTLGARLVSAHYVFFTLTVNDAPVDGAVRIPGFPTPLMDVTSPDIICNTDTTPANKTATIPAGSKPMITHPGPAAFSMARVPNGLTAAEWDGAGGKWFKVRNHNLRSEIAEWGVKTFEPELEFETFHTTELVASIPKGTPSGEYLLRPEGLALQMGWK
;
A
#
# COMPACT_ATOMS: atom_id res chain seq x y z
N MET A 1 -58.00 8.49 -24.62
CA MET A 1 -56.52 8.51 -24.51
C MET A 1 -56.14 8.85 -23.07
N LYS A 2 -55.59 7.91 -22.31
CA LYS A 2 -54.86 8.20 -21.07
C LYS A 2 -53.66 7.27 -21.04
N LEU A 3 -52.50 7.78 -21.42
CA LEU A 3 -51.22 7.09 -21.36
C LEU A 3 -50.73 7.16 -19.91
N SER A 4 -50.76 6.04 -19.20
CA SER A 4 -50.05 5.89 -17.92
C SER A 4 -48.56 5.78 -18.22
N ALA A 5 -47.78 6.80 -17.83
CA ALA A 5 -46.33 6.76 -17.89
C ALA A 5 -45.79 5.97 -16.69
N LEU A 6 -45.16 4.83 -16.98
CA LEU A 6 -44.42 4.02 -16.03
C LEU A 6 -43.06 4.70 -15.79
N ALA A 7 -42.85 5.28 -14.61
CA ALA A 7 -41.54 5.82 -14.22
C ALA A 7 -40.66 4.65 -13.72
N PHE A 8 -39.80 4.13 -14.59
CA PHE A 8 -38.72 3.21 -14.20
C PHE A 8 -37.61 4.01 -13.53
N LEU A 9 -37.54 3.95 -12.20
CA LEU A 9 -36.41 4.46 -11.43
C LEU A 9 -35.25 3.47 -11.56
N THR A 10 -34.34 3.68 -12.50
CA THR A 10 -33.12 2.90 -12.62
C THR A 10 -32.18 3.25 -11.47
N LEU A 11 -32.22 2.45 -10.40
CA LEU A 11 -31.24 2.49 -9.33
C LEU A 11 -29.91 1.92 -9.88
N GLY A 12 -29.09 2.79 -10.46
CA GLY A 12 -27.76 2.40 -10.93
C GLY A 12 -26.90 2.00 -9.74
N ALA A 13 -26.61 0.71 -9.59
CA ALA A 13 -25.63 0.23 -8.64
C ALA A 13 -24.27 0.88 -8.98
N ARG A 14 -23.83 1.82 -8.15
CA ARG A 14 -22.47 2.35 -8.19
C ARG A 14 -21.56 1.19 -7.78
N LEU A 15 -20.93 0.53 -8.75
CA LEU A 15 -19.82 -0.38 -8.48
C LEU A 15 -18.64 0.46 -8.00
N VAL A 16 -18.61 0.78 -6.70
CA VAL A 16 -17.43 1.37 -6.08
C VAL A 16 -16.40 0.25 -5.95
N SER A 17 -15.56 0.09 -6.99
CA SER A 17 -14.37 -0.74 -6.89
C SER A 17 -13.34 0.02 -6.05
N ALA A 18 -13.34 -0.21 -4.74
CA ALA A 18 -12.45 0.52 -3.85
C ALA A 18 -11.08 -0.17 -3.65
N HIS A 19 -10.86 -1.36 -4.25
CA HIS A 19 -9.58 -2.05 -4.21
C HIS A 19 -8.47 -1.27 -4.93
N TYR A 20 -7.30 -1.21 -4.30
CA TYR A 20 -6.13 -0.53 -4.83
C TYR A 20 -4.89 -1.41 -4.67
N VAL A 21 -3.85 -1.09 -5.43
CA VAL A 21 -2.51 -1.69 -5.33
C VAL A 21 -1.50 -0.56 -5.15
N PHE A 22 -0.39 -0.83 -4.48
CA PHE A 22 0.75 0.08 -4.48
C PHE A 22 1.60 -0.25 -5.70
N PHE A 23 1.55 0.60 -6.72
CA PHE A 23 2.21 0.34 -8.01
C PHE A 23 3.25 1.40 -8.41
N THR A 24 3.30 2.52 -7.68
CA THR A 24 4.27 3.58 -7.89
C THR A 24 5.06 3.78 -6.61
N LEU A 25 6.38 3.62 -6.70
CA LEU A 25 7.31 4.07 -5.67
C LEU A 25 7.80 5.45 -6.06
N THR A 26 7.80 6.39 -5.11
CA THR A 26 8.52 7.64 -5.28
C THR A 26 9.52 7.96 -4.20
N VAL A 27 10.64 8.58 -4.57
CA VAL A 27 11.67 9.02 -3.63
C VAL A 27 12.06 10.48 -3.92
N ASN A 28 11.93 11.39 -2.96
CA ASN A 28 12.09 12.84 -3.21
C ASN A 28 11.23 13.32 -4.39
N ASP A 29 9.97 12.88 -4.43
CA ASP A 29 8.98 13.19 -5.47
C ASP A 29 9.29 12.67 -6.88
N ALA A 30 10.14 11.63 -6.93
CA ALA A 30 10.57 10.92 -8.12
C ALA A 30 9.99 9.53 -8.31
N PRO A 31 9.33 9.15 -9.42
CA PRO A 31 8.93 7.79 -9.69
C PRO A 31 10.17 6.94 -9.91
N VAL A 32 10.06 5.71 -9.44
CA VAL A 32 11.09 4.71 -9.62
C VAL A 32 10.50 3.59 -10.45
N ASP A 33 10.65 3.71 -11.77
CA ASP A 33 10.10 2.75 -12.72
C ASP A 33 10.75 1.37 -12.56
N GLY A 34 9.92 0.33 -12.50
CA GLY A 34 10.36 -1.07 -12.45
C GLY A 34 10.86 -1.56 -11.09
N ALA A 35 10.80 -0.72 -10.03
CA ALA A 35 11.19 -1.10 -8.68
C ALA A 35 10.08 -1.75 -7.86
N VAL A 36 8.85 -1.79 -8.38
CA VAL A 36 7.68 -2.34 -7.68
C VAL A 36 7.29 -3.68 -8.31
N ARG A 37 7.08 -4.69 -7.46
CA ARG A 37 6.45 -5.95 -7.83
C ARG A 37 4.93 -5.74 -7.83
N ILE A 38 4.37 -5.43 -8.99
CA ILE A 38 2.96 -5.04 -9.10
C ILE A 38 2.10 -6.31 -9.21
N PRO A 39 1.17 -6.58 -8.30
CA PRO A 39 0.25 -7.71 -8.42
C PRO A 39 -0.67 -7.53 -9.63
N GLY A 40 -0.95 -8.60 -10.35
CA GLY A 40 -1.79 -8.57 -11.56
C GLY A 40 -3.24 -8.16 -11.31
N PHE A 41 -3.74 -8.36 -10.09
CA PHE A 41 -5.10 -7.97 -9.68
C PHE A 41 -5.11 -7.37 -8.28
N PRO A 42 -5.98 -6.39 -7.99
CA PRO A 42 -6.07 -5.73 -6.69
C PRO A 42 -6.88 -6.56 -5.68
N THR A 43 -6.66 -7.87 -5.63
CA THR A 43 -7.37 -8.79 -4.73
C THR A 43 -6.76 -8.68 -3.32
N PRO A 44 -7.56 -8.47 -2.27
CA PRO A 44 -7.03 -8.39 -0.92
C PRO A 44 -6.58 -9.78 -0.45
N LEU A 45 -5.42 -9.83 0.20
CA LEU A 45 -4.99 -11.03 0.91
C LEU A 45 -5.71 -11.11 2.26
N MET A 46 -6.29 -12.27 2.54
CA MET A 46 -7.06 -12.50 3.76
C MET A 46 -6.37 -13.45 4.75
N ASP A 47 -5.48 -14.33 4.25
CA ASP A 47 -4.73 -15.27 5.08
C ASP A 47 -3.39 -14.66 5.49
N VAL A 48 -3.30 -14.20 6.74
CA VAL A 48 -2.08 -13.61 7.32
C VAL A 48 -0.98 -14.64 7.58
N THR A 49 -1.26 -15.92 7.44
CA THR A 49 -0.27 -17.01 7.58
C THR A 49 0.33 -17.43 6.24
N SER A 50 -0.27 -17.03 5.12
CA SER A 50 0.26 -17.28 3.79
C SER A 50 1.58 -16.51 3.58
N PRO A 51 2.60 -17.13 2.94
CA PRO A 51 3.78 -16.42 2.47
C PRO A 51 3.47 -15.21 1.57
N ASP A 52 2.31 -15.21 0.91
CA ASP A 52 1.86 -14.10 0.04
C ASP A 52 1.79 -12.76 0.79
N ILE A 53 1.63 -12.78 2.12
CA ILE A 53 1.57 -11.56 2.94
C ILE A 53 2.89 -10.77 2.87
N ILE A 54 4.01 -11.40 2.49
CA ILE A 54 5.33 -10.77 2.43
C ILE A 54 5.41 -9.75 1.30
N CYS A 55 5.03 -10.12 0.07
CA CYS A 55 5.21 -9.28 -1.13
C CYS A 55 4.06 -9.38 -2.14
N ASN A 56 2.89 -9.90 -1.74
CA ASN A 56 1.77 -10.24 -2.63
C ASN A 56 2.09 -11.37 -3.62
N THR A 57 1.08 -11.81 -4.37
CA THR A 57 1.15 -12.92 -5.33
C THR A 57 0.90 -12.44 -6.76
N ASP A 58 1.19 -13.29 -7.75
CA ASP A 58 1.04 -13.01 -9.19
C ASP A 58 1.59 -11.63 -9.60
N THR A 59 2.78 -11.32 -9.09
CA THR A 59 3.41 -10.01 -9.29
C THR A 59 4.24 -9.96 -10.57
N THR A 60 4.31 -8.78 -11.18
CA THR A 60 5.32 -8.51 -12.21
C THR A 60 6.72 -8.59 -11.60
N PRO A 61 7.72 -9.14 -12.30
CA PRO A 61 9.10 -9.06 -11.85
C PRO A 61 9.52 -7.60 -11.65
N ALA A 62 10.13 -7.28 -10.51
CA ALA A 62 10.89 -6.04 -10.37
C ALA A 62 12.24 -6.25 -11.05
N ASN A 63 12.36 -5.81 -12.31
CA ASN A 63 13.54 -6.03 -13.14
C ASN A 63 14.58 -4.91 -13.04
N LYS A 64 14.38 -3.94 -12.13
CA LYS A 64 15.30 -2.84 -11.87
C LYS A 64 15.44 -2.60 -10.36
N THR A 65 16.68 -2.49 -9.89
CA THR A 65 17.00 -1.88 -8.59
C THR A 65 16.96 -0.36 -8.72
N ALA A 66 16.33 0.29 -7.74
CA ALA A 66 16.07 1.72 -7.75
C ALA A 66 17.34 2.58 -7.66
N THR A 67 17.51 3.55 -8.57
CA THR A 67 18.37 4.75 -8.39
C THR A 67 17.46 5.98 -8.60
N ILE A 68 17.60 7.01 -7.76
CA ILE A 68 16.56 8.01 -7.41
C ILE A 68 16.66 9.35 -8.20
N PRO A 69 15.81 9.61 -9.23
CA PRO A 69 15.40 10.99 -9.63
C PRO A 69 13.99 11.18 -10.34
N ALA A 70 13.42 12.43 -10.28
CA ALA A 70 12.01 13.01 -10.27
C ALA A 70 10.82 12.67 -11.25
N GLY A 71 9.51 12.78 -10.81
CA GLY A 71 8.24 12.94 -11.62
C GLY A 71 6.93 12.03 -11.59
N SER A 72 5.99 12.17 -10.61
CA SER A 72 4.48 11.90 -10.60
C SER A 72 3.80 10.54 -10.15
N LYS A 73 2.56 10.61 -9.57
CA LYS A 73 1.90 9.61 -8.65
C LYS A 73 0.33 9.47 -8.73
N PRO A 74 -0.29 8.33 -8.33
CA PRO A 74 -1.75 8.05 -8.19
C PRO A 74 -2.28 7.73 -6.75
N MET A 75 -3.60 7.43 -6.53
CA MET A 75 -4.40 7.57 -5.26
C MET A 75 -4.76 6.30 -4.39
N ILE A 76 -5.00 6.43 -3.05
CA ILE A 76 -5.51 5.40 -2.09
C ILE A 76 -6.97 5.70 -1.66
N THR A 77 -7.85 4.69 -1.55
CA THR A 77 -9.32 4.91 -1.38
C THR A 77 -10.05 4.08 -0.31
N HIS A 78 -9.41 3.18 0.46
CA HIS A 78 -10.08 2.45 1.57
C HIS A 78 -9.63 2.95 2.96
N PRO A 79 -10.55 3.07 3.93
CA PRO A 79 -10.21 3.40 5.31
C PRO A 79 -9.55 2.23 6.04
N GLY A 80 -8.41 2.51 6.66
CA GLY A 80 -7.72 1.55 7.53
C GLY A 80 -6.26 1.91 7.75
N PRO A 81 -5.56 1.23 8.67
CA PRO A 81 -4.18 1.54 8.94
C PRO A 81 -3.30 1.18 7.76
N ALA A 82 -2.17 1.86 7.65
CA ALA A 82 -1.14 1.54 6.68
C ALA A 82 0.24 1.56 7.34
N ALA A 83 1.21 0.87 6.73
CA ALA A 83 2.58 0.85 7.20
C ALA A 83 3.56 0.67 6.06
N PHE A 84 4.79 1.12 6.27
CA PHE A 84 5.93 0.65 5.51
C PHE A 84 6.78 -0.26 6.37
N SER A 85 7.17 -1.41 5.83
CA SER A 85 8.16 -2.30 6.44
C SER A 85 9.37 -2.46 5.52
N MET A 86 10.56 -2.59 6.11
CA MET A 86 11.79 -2.84 5.38
C MET A 86 12.48 -4.10 5.90
N ALA A 87 13.15 -4.82 5.01
CA ALA A 87 14.06 -5.90 5.39
C ALA A 87 15.32 -5.83 4.52
N ARG A 88 16.49 -5.97 5.15
CA ARG A 88 17.78 -5.98 4.43
C ARG A 88 17.90 -7.26 3.64
N VAL A 89 18.29 -7.14 2.37
CA VAL A 89 18.59 -8.29 1.51
C VAL A 89 19.79 -9.06 2.10
N PRO A 90 19.73 -10.39 2.20
CA PRO A 90 20.85 -11.21 2.62
C PRO A 90 22.07 -11.03 1.70
N ASN A 91 23.27 -11.18 2.25
CA ASN A 91 24.48 -11.12 1.44
C ASN A 91 24.46 -12.23 0.36
N GLY A 92 24.86 -11.90 -0.86
CA GLY A 92 24.89 -12.83 -2.00
C GLY A 92 23.59 -12.93 -2.79
N LEU A 93 22.57 -12.14 -2.42
CA LEU A 93 21.35 -11.94 -3.20
C LEU A 93 21.19 -10.46 -3.54
N THR A 94 20.38 -10.17 -4.54
CA THR A 94 19.87 -8.83 -4.85
C THR A 94 18.39 -8.70 -4.45
N ALA A 95 17.90 -7.47 -4.33
CA ALA A 95 16.49 -7.14 -4.13
C ALA A 95 15.62 -7.60 -5.31
N ALA A 96 16.21 -7.77 -6.50
CA ALA A 96 15.51 -8.36 -7.63
C ALA A 96 15.26 -9.87 -7.45
N GLU A 97 16.20 -10.57 -6.81
CA GLU A 97 16.18 -12.04 -6.66
C GLU A 97 15.52 -12.53 -5.37
N TRP A 98 15.64 -11.77 -4.28
CA TRP A 98 15.15 -12.20 -2.97
C TRP A 98 13.65 -11.97 -2.78
N ASP A 99 12.91 -13.02 -2.42
CA ASP A 99 11.46 -12.98 -2.19
C ASP A 99 11.05 -12.35 -0.84
N GLY A 100 12.01 -12.10 0.06
CA GLY A 100 11.76 -11.56 1.40
C GLY A 100 11.53 -12.63 2.47
N ALA A 101 11.52 -13.91 2.10
CA ALA A 101 11.34 -15.02 3.04
C ALA A 101 12.49 -15.07 4.06
N GLY A 102 12.13 -15.29 5.33
CA GLY A 102 13.07 -15.29 6.45
C GLY A 102 13.66 -13.91 6.80
N GLY A 103 13.21 -12.85 6.12
CA GLY A 103 13.66 -11.48 6.35
C GLY A 103 13.41 -10.98 7.75
N LYS A 104 14.36 -10.20 8.28
CA LYS A 104 14.17 -9.46 9.54
C LYS A 104 13.50 -8.13 9.24
N TRP A 105 12.18 -8.17 9.14
CA TRP A 105 11.34 -7.02 8.81
C TRP A 105 11.23 -6.05 9.99
N PHE A 106 11.39 -4.76 9.73
CA PHE A 106 11.17 -3.69 10.69
C PHE A 106 10.27 -2.61 10.08
N LYS A 107 9.39 -2.01 10.89
CA LYS A 107 8.52 -0.92 10.43
C LYS A 107 9.28 0.39 10.35
N VAL A 108 9.00 1.18 9.32
CA VAL A 108 9.63 2.46 9.04
C VAL A 108 8.72 3.58 9.52
N ARG A 109 9.29 4.60 10.17
CA ARG A 109 8.51 5.68 10.77
C ARG A 109 7.86 6.58 9.72
N ASN A 110 6.60 6.93 9.97
CA ASN A 110 5.87 7.93 9.22
C ASN A 110 6.25 9.34 9.75
N HIS A 111 6.52 10.29 8.85
CA HIS A 111 6.88 11.66 9.23
C HIS A 111 5.67 12.55 9.53
N ASN A 112 4.51 12.22 8.96
CA ASN A 112 3.29 13.03 9.08
C ASN A 112 2.44 12.68 10.32
N LEU A 113 2.96 11.79 11.15
CA LEU A 113 2.33 11.32 12.37
C LEU A 113 3.00 11.90 13.61
N ARG A 114 2.30 11.85 14.76
CA ARG A 114 2.94 12.05 16.07
C ARG A 114 4.24 11.24 16.08
N SER A 115 5.34 11.90 16.43
CA SER A 115 6.75 11.57 16.13
C SER A 115 7.29 10.18 16.55
N GLU A 116 6.42 9.26 16.95
CA GLU A 116 6.75 7.99 17.58
C GLU A 116 6.09 6.77 16.90
N ILE A 117 5.08 6.96 16.03
CA ILE A 117 4.27 5.86 15.47
C ILE A 117 4.75 5.49 14.05
N ALA A 118 4.98 4.20 13.80
CA ALA A 118 5.47 3.67 12.52
C ALA A 118 4.36 3.26 11.53
N GLU A 119 3.11 3.64 11.82
CA GLU A 119 1.90 3.19 11.13
C GLU A 119 0.94 4.36 11.03
N TRP A 120 0.39 4.63 9.84
CA TRP A 120 -0.79 5.47 9.71
C TRP A 120 -1.94 4.81 10.43
N GLY A 121 -2.50 5.50 11.42
CA GLY A 121 -3.47 4.93 12.36
C GLY A 121 -4.85 5.59 12.28
N VAL A 122 -5.57 5.49 13.40
CA VAL A 122 -6.83 6.21 13.58
C VAL A 122 -6.53 7.70 13.78
N LYS A 123 -7.15 8.53 12.94
CA LYS A 123 -7.13 10.00 13.03
C LYS A 123 -8.11 10.50 14.09
N THR A 124 -9.33 9.95 14.07
CA THR A 124 -10.43 10.37 14.95
C THR A 124 -11.23 9.13 15.36
N PHE A 125 -11.63 9.04 16.63
CA PHE A 125 -12.50 7.98 17.13
C PHE A 125 -13.98 8.42 17.22
N GLU A 126 -14.24 9.71 17.46
CA GLU A 126 -15.58 10.26 17.71
C GLU A 126 -15.75 11.60 16.98
N PRO A 127 -16.89 11.89 16.33
CA PRO A 127 -18.14 11.10 16.29
C PRO A 127 -18.12 9.93 15.29
N GLU A 128 -17.07 9.83 14.47
CA GLU A 128 -16.90 8.77 13.47
C GLU A 128 -15.44 8.29 13.49
N LEU A 129 -15.25 6.99 13.27
CA LEU A 129 -13.92 6.40 13.13
C LEU A 129 -13.31 6.79 11.78
N GLU A 130 -12.30 7.65 11.81
CA GLU A 130 -11.57 8.11 10.62
C GLU A 130 -10.12 7.63 10.69
N PHE A 131 -9.58 7.14 9.56
CA PHE A 131 -8.17 6.75 9.44
C PHE A 131 -7.38 7.82 8.70
N GLU A 132 -6.10 7.97 9.03
CA GLU A 132 -5.24 9.00 8.43
C GLU A 132 -5.00 8.84 6.93
N THR A 133 -5.12 7.61 6.44
CA THR A 133 -4.97 7.25 5.02
C THR A 133 -6.25 7.44 4.22
N PHE A 134 -7.37 7.73 4.88
CA PHE A 134 -8.64 7.85 4.18
C PHE A 134 -8.61 9.06 3.24
N HIS A 135 -8.90 8.81 1.95
CA HIS A 135 -8.79 9.78 0.85
C HIS A 135 -7.38 10.34 0.57
N THR A 136 -6.30 9.74 1.10
CA THR A 136 -4.94 10.14 0.73
C THR A 136 -4.56 9.50 -0.60
N THR A 137 -3.63 10.12 -1.33
CA THR A 137 -3.10 9.51 -2.55
C THR A 137 -1.80 8.76 -2.31
N GLU A 138 -1.09 9.11 -1.24
CA GLU A 138 0.30 8.74 -1.05
C GLU A 138 0.55 8.38 0.41
N LEU A 139 1.48 7.46 0.59
CA LEU A 139 2.12 7.21 1.88
C LEU A 139 3.57 7.70 1.78
N VAL A 140 3.98 8.51 2.75
CA VAL A 140 5.32 9.11 2.79
C VAL A 140 6.02 8.77 4.10
N ALA A 141 7.20 8.16 4.02
CA ALA A 141 8.04 7.86 5.17
C ALA A 141 9.49 8.28 4.91
N SER A 142 10.25 8.44 6.00
CA SER A 142 11.69 8.70 5.95
C SER A 142 12.45 7.48 6.45
N ILE A 143 13.50 7.09 5.70
CA ILE A 143 14.42 6.06 6.16
C ILE A 143 15.25 6.61 7.33
N PRO A 144 15.32 5.90 8.48
CA PRO A 144 16.14 6.34 9.61
C PRO A 144 17.61 6.54 9.21
N LYS A 145 18.24 7.62 9.68
CA LYS A 145 19.64 7.97 9.35
C LYS A 145 20.65 6.88 9.73
N GLY A 146 20.34 6.06 10.74
CA GLY A 146 21.19 4.95 11.19
C GLY A 146 20.98 3.64 10.42
N THR A 147 20.11 3.62 9.41
CA THR A 147 19.90 2.41 8.60
C THR A 147 21.18 2.07 7.85
N PRO A 148 21.76 0.87 8.03
CA PRO A 148 22.96 0.48 7.31
C PRO A 148 22.77 0.53 5.79
N SER A 149 23.83 0.86 5.06
CA SER A 149 23.79 0.79 3.59
C SER A 149 23.66 -0.65 3.09
N GLY A 150 22.93 -0.83 2.00
CA GLY A 150 22.70 -2.11 1.34
C GLY A 150 21.39 -2.12 0.57
N GLU A 151 21.08 -3.26 -0.04
CA GLU A 151 19.79 -3.47 -0.67
C GLU A 151 18.73 -3.88 0.37
N TYR A 152 17.51 -3.38 0.18
CA TYR A 152 16.37 -3.65 1.04
C TYR A 152 15.14 -3.92 0.19
N LEU A 153 14.26 -4.79 0.67
CA LEU A 153 12.86 -4.79 0.23
C LEU A 153 12.08 -3.75 1.05
N LEU A 154 11.19 -3.02 0.40
CA LEU A 154 10.22 -2.12 1.01
C LEU A 154 8.81 -2.68 0.76
N ARG A 155 8.06 -2.91 1.83
CA ARG A 155 6.70 -3.44 1.82
C ARG A 155 5.73 -2.35 2.28
N PRO A 156 5.05 -1.63 1.37
CA PRO A 156 3.84 -0.89 1.71
C PRO A 156 2.70 -1.87 2.02
N GLU A 157 1.95 -1.57 3.06
CA GLU A 157 0.75 -2.32 3.44
C GLU A 157 -0.37 -1.33 3.78
N GLY A 158 -1.57 -1.61 3.27
CA GLY A 158 -2.80 -0.96 3.69
C GLY A 158 -3.82 -2.04 4.07
N LEU A 159 -4.41 -1.92 5.26
CA LEU A 159 -5.34 -2.91 5.79
C LEU A 159 -6.75 -2.32 5.81
N ALA A 160 -7.62 -2.73 4.91
CA ALA A 160 -9.01 -2.27 4.93
C ALA A 160 -9.79 -2.94 6.08
N LEU A 161 -10.21 -2.17 7.08
CA LEU A 161 -10.91 -2.70 8.25
C LEU A 161 -12.43 -2.72 8.13
N GLN A 162 -12.98 -2.25 7.01
CA GLN A 162 -14.42 -2.12 6.76
C GLN A 162 -15.21 -3.45 6.83
N MET A 163 -14.54 -4.61 6.68
CA MET A 163 -15.14 -5.96 6.74
C MET A 163 -14.58 -6.82 7.88
N GLY A 164 -13.71 -6.27 8.74
CA GLY A 164 -12.98 -7.02 9.78
C GLY A 164 -13.80 -7.43 11.01
N TRP A 165 -15.10 -7.15 11.00
CA TRP A 165 -16.02 -7.41 12.10
C TRP A 165 -16.95 -8.55 11.68
N LYS A 166 -16.47 -9.78 11.81
CA LYS A 166 -17.33 -10.97 11.80
C LYS A 166 -17.11 -11.76 13.07
#